data_AF-A0A0V0H5I3-F1
#
_entry.id   AF-A0A0V0H5I3-F1
#
_cell.length_a   1.000
_cell.length_b   1.000
_cell.length_c   1.000
_cell.angle_alpha   90.00
_cell.angle_beta   90.00
_cell.angle_gamma   90.00
#
_symmetry.space_group_name_H-M   'P 1'
#
loop_
_entity.id
_entity.type
_entity.pdbx_description
1 polymer ?
#
loop_
_entity_poly.entity_id
_entity_poly.type
_entity_poly.pdbx_seq_one_letter_code
_entity_poly.pdbx_strand_id
1 'polypeptide(L)'
;MVIVDDDRVGPLYEHTFPPSLAPSLSFVGIPRKLIGFPFFESQAKWIAQLLSGKRTLPSWDEMMQSIKEFYRSREVDGIPKHNTHDLANFEYCDKYADYIGFPHLEEWRKELCLSVLRNADINLDTYRDSYDDSEMLQEAYQSPHFAHLGPETF
;
A
#
# COMPACT_ATOMS: atom_id res chain seq x y z
N MET A 1 0.18 19.23 14.45
CA MET A 1 -0.64 19.73 13.33
C MET A 1 -0.27 18.92 12.09
N VAL A 2 -1.25 18.47 11.31
CA VAL A 2 -1.01 17.84 10.01
C VAL A 2 -0.90 18.95 8.97
N ILE A 3 0.15 18.91 8.16
CA ILE A 3 0.39 19.87 7.09
C ILE A 3 0.57 19.14 5.77
N VAL A 4 0.28 19.84 4.68
CA VAL A 4 0.66 19.44 3.33
C VAL A 4 1.69 20.44 2.85
N ASP A 5 2.87 19.95 2.48
CA ASP A 5 3.97 20.78 2.00
C ASP A 5 4.71 20.04 0.87
N ASP A 6 4.65 20.59 -0.34
CA ASP A 6 5.07 19.94 -1.59
C ASP A 6 4.56 18.50 -1.67
N ASP A 7 3.23 18.32 -1.69
CA ASP A 7 2.50 17.03 -1.72
C ASP A 7 2.86 15.99 -0.64
N ARG A 8 3.71 16.33 0.33
CA ARG A 8 3.94 15.54 1.53
C ARG A 8 2.89 15.88 2.57
N VAL A 9 1.99 14.94 2.85
CA VAL A 9 1.10 14.98 4.01
C VAL A 9 1.87 14.46 5.23
N GLY A 10 2.01 15.29 6.26
CA GLY A 10 2.85 14.91 7.40
C GLY A 10 2.73 15.77 8.64
N PRO A 11 3.39 15.34 9.73
CA PRO A 11 4.08 14.06 9.89
C PRO A 11 3.09 12.89 10.06
N LEU A 12 3.31 11.77 9.37
CA LEU A 12 2.46 10.57 9.44
C LEU A 12 3.29 9.31 9.68
N TYR A 13 3.04 8.64 10.81
CA TYR A 13 3.57 7.31 11.10
C TYR A 13 2.92 6.30 10.15
N GLU A 14 3.77 5.54 9.45
CA GLU A 14 3.39 4.60 8.40
C GLU A 14 2.47 5.20 7.32
N HIS A 15 2.51 6.51 7.06
CA HIS A 15 1.57 7.22 6.17
C HIS A 15 0.09 7.15 6.59
N THR A 16 -0.21 6.79 7.84
CA THR A 16 -1.57 6.63 8.35
C THR A 16 -1.84 7.52 9.56
N PHE A 17 -0.93 7.56 10.54
CA PHE A 17 -1.22 8.15 11.85
C PHE A 17 -0.43 9.43 12.12
N PRO A 18 -1.07 10.59 12.29
CA PRO A 18 -0.39 11.76 12.84
C PRO A 18 -0.08 11.56 14.34
N PRO A 19 1.20 11.51 14.77
CA PRO A 19 1.54 11.07 16.14
C PRO A 19 0.86 11.85 17.26
N SER A 20 0.62 13.15 17.07
CA SER A 20 -0.04 14.01 18.08
C SER A 20 -1.55 13.82 18.18
N LEU A 21 -2.18 13.12 17.23
CA LEU A 21 -3.63 12.93 17.14
C LEU A 21 -4.00 11.45 17.02
N ALA A 22 -3.04 10.53 17.09
CA ALA A 22 -3.33 9.12 16.97
C ALA A 22 -3.84 8.54 18.30
N PRO A 23 -4.76 7.56 18.28
CA PRO A 23 -5.45 7.02 17.10
C PRO A 23 -6.74 7.78 16.71
N SER A 24 -7.06 8.93 17.32
CA SER A 24 -8.32 9.64 17.09
C SER A 24 -8.44 10.27 15.69
N LEU A 25 -7.32 10.50 15.01
CA LEU A 25 -7.24 10.82 13.59
C LEU A 25 -6.35 9.81 12.87
N SER A 26 -6.79 9.35 11.71
CA SER A 26 -6.05 8.48 10.80
C SER A 26 -6.43 8.75 9.34
N PHE A 27 -5.57 8.36 8.42
CA PHE A 27 -5.78 8.54 6.98
C PHE A 27 -5.69 7.20 6.25
N VAL A 28 -6.63 6.94 5.33
CA VAL A 28 -6.61 5.81 4.39
C VAL A 28 -6.38 6.37 2.99
N GLY A 29 -5.51 5.74 2.21
CA GLY A 29 -5.32 6.11 0.80
C GLY A 29 -4.27 7.19 0.51
N ILE A 30 -3.42 7.55 1.48
CA ILE A 30 -2.31 8.49 1.24
C ILE A 30 -1.19 7.86 0.37
N PRO A 31 -0.75 6.62 0.61
CA PRO A 31 0.28 5.99 -0.22
C PRO A 31 -0.11 5.79 -1.68
N ARG A 32 0.86 5.92 -2.59
CA ARG A 32 0.72 5.82 -4.05
C ARG A 32 1.66 4.77 -4.64
N LYS A 33 1.39 4.38 -5.89
CA LYS A 33 2.12 3.33 -6.65
C LYS A 33 2.10 1.97 -5.92
N LEU A 34 0.90 1.54 -5.52
CA LEU A 34 0.64 0.28 -4.81
C LEU A 34 -0.62 -0.38 -5.40
N ILE A 35 -0.86 -1.65 -5.06
CA ILE A 35 -2.16 -2.27 -5.36
C ILE A 35 -3.19 -1.73 -4.36
N GLY A 36 -3.97 -0.74 -4.81
CA GLY A 36 -4.77 0.13 -3.95
C GLY A 36 -5.74 -0.61 -3.03
N PHE A 37 -6.67 -1.40 -3.57
CA PHE A 37 -7.75 -1.99 -2.75
C PHE A 37 -7.25 -2.91 -1.62
N PRO A 38 -6.35 -3.89 -1.86
CA PRO A 38 -5.82 -4.71 -0.77
C PRO A 38 -5.07 -3.88 0.28
N PHE A 39 -4.33 -2.86 -0.14
CA PHE A 39 -3.59 -2.00 0.78
C PHE A 39 -4.53 -1.12 1.61
N PHE A 40 -5.56 -0.53 1.02
CA PHE A 40 -6.53 0.29 1.77
C PHE A 40 -7.37 -0.55 2.73
N GLU A 41 -7.67 -1.79 2.36
CA GLU A 41 -8.30 -2.76 3.26
C GLU A 41 -7.42 -3.05 4.48
N SER A 42 -6.12 -3.29 4.29
CA SER A 42 -5.20 -3.54 5.41
C SER A 42 -5.02 -2.31 6.30
N GLN A 43 -4.94 -1.10 5.72
CA GLN A 43 -4.98 0.17 6.49
C GLN A 43 -6.25 0.25 7.35
N ALA A 44 -7.42 0.03 6.76
CA ALA A 44 -8.71 0.12 7.44
C ALA A 44 -8.84 -0.91 8.58
N LYS A 45 -8.40 -2.15 8.34
CA LYS A 45 -8.38 -3.20 9.38
C LYS A 45 -7.44 -2.84 10.53
N TRP A 46 -6.27 -2.28 10.25
CA TRP A 46 -5.33 -1.86 11.28
C TRP A 46 -5.89 -0.73 12.15
N ILE A 47 -6.47 0.29 11.52
CA ILE A 47 -7.16 1.38 12.19
C ILE A 47 -8.29 0.83 13.09
N ALA A 48 -9.13 -0.08 12.59
CA ALA A 48 -10.21 -0.68 13.38
C ALA A 48 -9.71 -1.47 14.60
N GLN A 49 -8.59 -2.20 14.47
CA GLN A 49 -7.98 -2.93 15.59
C GLN A 49 -7.42 -1.98 16.66
N LEU A 50 -6.85 -0.84 16.25
CA LEU A 50 -6.37 0.21 17.17
C LEU A 50 -7.54 0.91 17.88
N LEU A 51 -8.58 1.31 17.14
CA LEU A 51 -9.76 1.98 17.71
C LEU A 51 -10.55 1.08 18.67
N SER A 52 -10.54 -0.23 18.44
CA SER A 52 -11.16 -1.21 19.35
C SER A 52 -10.29 -1.61 20.54
N GLY A 53 -9.06 -1.09 20.64
CA GLY A 53 -8.10 -1.43 21.70
C GLY A 53 -7.52 -2.84 21.59
N LYS A 54 -7.78 -3.57 20.49
CA LYS A 54 -7.16 -4.88 20.22
C LYS A 54 -5.66 -4.78 19.97
N ARG A 55 -5.18 -3.61 19.55
CA ARG A 55 -3.78 -3.27 19.36
C ARG A 55 -3.49 -1.88 19.91
N THR A 56 -2.21 -1.60 20.12
CA THR A 56 -1.71 -0.29 20.50
C THR A 56 -0.73 0.23 19.47
N LEU A 57 -0.66 1.56 19.33
CA LEU A 57 0.43 2.20 18.60
C LEU A 57 1.69 2.24 19.48
N PRO A 58 2.88 2.34 18.87
CA PRO A 58 4.08 2.70 19.60
C PRO A 58 3.95 4.10 20.21
N SER A 59 4.90 4.45 21.08
CA SER A 59 4.94 5.77 21.71
C SER A 59 5.09 6.89 20.69
N TRP A 60 4.78 8.12 21.11
CA TRP A 60 4.94 9.30 20.27
C TRP A 60 6.39 9.45 19.77
N ASP A 61 7.37 9.25 20.64
CA ASP A 61 8.79 9.38 20.31
C ASP A 61 9.22 8.33 19.27
N GLU A 62 8.77 7.08 19.42
CA GLU A 62 9.04 6.00 18.47
C GLU A 62 8.40 6.28 17.10
N MET A 63 7.15 6.73 17.07
CA MET A 63 6.49 7.13 15.83
C MET A 63 7.23 8.26 15.14
N MET A 64 7.63 9.29 15.89
CA MET A 64 8.36 10.43 15.36
C MET A 64 9.77 10.07 14.89
N GLN A 65 10.44 9.14 15.58
CA GLN A 65 11.74 8.63 15.17
C GLN A 65 11.63 7.88 13.84
N SER A 66 10.66 6.97 13.71
CA SER A 66 10.38 6.24 12.47
C SER A 66 10.11 7.18 11.28
N ILE A 67 9.32 8.23 11.50
CA ILE A 67 9.03 9.25 10.47
C ILE A 67 10.30 9.98 10.02
N LYS A 68 11.15 10.40 10.97
CA LYS A 68 12.42 11.08 10.66
C LYS A 68 13.36 10.18 9.89
N GLU A 69 13.47 8.91 10.29
CA GLU A 69 14.30 7.92 9.61
C GLU A 69 13.82 7.68 8.18
N PHE A 70 12.51 7.56 7.98
CA PHE A 70 11.92 7.43 6.64
C PHE A 70 12.17 8.68 5.78
N TYR A 71 11.99 9.89 6.31
CA TYR A 71 12.29 11.11 5.54
C TYR A 71 13.77 11.20 5.18
N ARG A 72 14.66 10.85 6.11
CA ARG A 72 16.11 10.83 5.87
C ARG A 72 16.49 9.80 4.81
N SER A 73 15.87 8.60 4.81
CA SER A 73 16.17 7.60 3.77
C SER A 73 15.75 8.11 2.40
N ARG A 74 14.56 8.70 2.27
CA ARG A 74 14.11 9.32 1.00
C ARG A 74 15.05 10.43 0.52
N GLU A 75 15.55 11.26 1.43
CA GLU A 75 16.51 12.32 1.10
C GLU A 75 17.86 11.74 0.61
N VAL A 76 18.38 10.72 1.30
CA VAL A 76 19.61 10.01 0.89
C VAL A 76 19.47 9.37 -0.49
N ASP A 77 18.30 8.82 -0.79
CA ASP A 77 17.98 8.23 -2.10
C ASP A 77 17.69 9.29 -3.19
N GLY A 78 17.75 10.58 -2.86
CA GLY A 78 17.49 11.68 -3.80
C GLY A 78 16.02 11.80 -4.21
N ILE A 79 15.09 11.22 -3.44
CA ILE A 79 13.66 11.21 -3.74
C ILE A 79 13.06 12.58 -3.37
N PRO A 80 12.42 13.29 -4.34
CA PRO A 80 11.79 14.57 -4.09
C PRO A 80 10.68 14.50 -3.02
N LYS A 81 10.43 15.63 -2.37
CA LYS A 81 9.46 15.72 -1.27
C LYS A 81 8.03 15.36 -1.70
N HIS A 82 7.56 15.81 -2.85
CA HIS A 82 6.27 15.37 -3.41
C HIS A 82 6.14 13.87 -3.64
N ASN A 83 7.24 13.12 -3.76
CA ASN A 83 7.24 11.66 -3.91
C ASN A 83 7.35 10.90 -2.58
N THR A 84 7.18 11.58 -1.42
CA THR A 84 7.29 10.93 -0.10
C THR A 84 6.33 9.74 0.08
N HIS A 85 5.17 9.80 -0.56
CA HIS A 85 4.13 8.77 -0.47
C HIS A 85 4.16 7.78 -1.64
N ASP A 86 5.12 7.90 -2.56
CA ASP A 86 5.33 6.93 -3.63
C ASP A 86 6.15 5.76 -3.07
N LEU A 87 5.47 4.68 -2.69
CA LEU A 87 6.14 3.59 -2.00
C LEU A 87 6.73 2.57 -2.97
N ALA A 88 5.97 2.21 -4.01
CA ALA A 88 6.40 1.32 -5.08
C ALA A 88 7.12 0.04 -4.60
N ASN A 89 6.73 -0.46 -3.41
CA ASN A 89 7.33 -1.62 -2.77
C ASN A 89 6.23 -2.50 -2.16
N PHE A 90 6.11 -3.74 -2.65
CA PHE A 90 5.15 -4.71 -2.14
C PHE A 90 5.43 -5.13 -0.69
N GLU A 91 6.70 -5.13 -0.26
CA GLU A 91 7.08 -5.45 1.13
C GLU A 91 6.50 -4.43 2.11
N TYR A 92 6.31 -3.18 1.66
CA TYR A 92 5.64 -2.17 2.46
C TYR A 92 4.14 -2.49 2.65
N CYS A 93 3.50 -3.09 1.64
CA CYS A 93 2.13 -3.60 1.79
C CYS A 93 2.09 -4.79 2.76
N ASP A 94 3.06 -5.70 2.67
CA ASP A 94 3.13 -6.88 3.55
C ASP A 94 3.36 -6.49 5.02
N LYS A 95 4.13 -5.43 5.27
CA LYS A 95 4.27 -4.85 6.62
C LYS A 95 2.93 -4.47 7.25
N TYR A 96 1.97 -3.99 6.47
CA TYR A 96 0.62 -3.71 6.98
C TYR A 96 -0.13 -4.98 7.34
N ALA A 97 0.03 -6.05 6.56
CA ALA A 97 -0.55 -7.35 6.86
C ALA A 97 0.02 -7.93 8.17
N ASP A 98 1.32 -7.76 8.42
CA ASP A 98 1.96 -8.14 9.69
C ASP A 98 1.34 -7.41 10.88
N TYR A 99 1.08 -6.10 10.75
CA TYR A 99 0.46 -5.31 11.81
C TYR A 99 -0.92 -5.81 12.21
N ILE A 100 -1.65 -6.51 11.34
CA ILE A 100 -2.98 -7.02 11.62
C ILE A 100 -3.04 -8.54 11.78
N GLY A 101 -1.93 -9.25 11.53
CA GLY A 101 -1.88 -10.72 11.54
C GLY A 101 -2.67 -11.32 10.38
N PHE A 102 -2.59 -10.69 9.20
CA PHE A 102 -3.31 -11.10 7.99
C PHE A 102 -2.32 -11.67 6.96
N PRO A 103 -2.77 -12.52 6.03
CA PRO A 103 -1.89 -13.02 4.96
C PRO A 103 -1.28 -11.88 4.16
N HIS A 104 -0.03 -12.08 3.76
CA HIS A 104 0.66 -11.21 2.80
C HIS A 104 -0.04 -11.23 1.45
N LEU A 105 0.24 -10.21 0.65
CA LEU A 105 -0.30 -10.11 -0.70
C LEU A 105 0.16 -11.32 -1.54
N GLU A 106 -0.77 -11.95 -2.26
CA GLU A 106 -0.47 -13.14 -3.06
C GLU A 106 0.58 -12.84 -4.15
N GLU A 107 1.52 -13.75 -4.36
CA GLU A 107 2.62 -13.53 -5.33
C GLU A 107 2.11 -13.32 -6.75
N TRP A 108 1.10 -14.08 -7.19
CA TRP A 108 0.48 -13.89 -8.51
C TRP A 108 -0.06 -12.45 -8.71
N ARG A 109 -0.54 -11.77 -7.65
CA ARG A 109 -0.98 -10.36 -7.76
C ARG A 109 0.19 -9.41 -7.96
N LYS A 110 1.31 -9.67 -7.25
CA LYS A 110 2.54 -8.89 -7.40
C LYS A 110 3.09 -9.05 -8.82
N GLU A 111 3.14 -10.28 -9.31
CA GLU A 111 3.58 -10.61 -10.66
C GLU A 111 2.66 -10.00 -11.74
N LEU A 112 1.33 -10.09 -11.58
CA LEU A 112 0.37 -9.50 -12.51
C LEU A 112 0.53 -7.98 -12.57
N CYS A 113 0.68 -7.32 -11.42
CA CYS A 113 0.95 -5.89 -11.34
C CYS A 113 2.22 -5.51 -12.11
N LEU A 114 3.33 -6.24 -11.88
CA LEU A 114 4.58 -5.99 -12.57
C LEU A 114 4.49 -6.29 -14.08
N SER A 115 3.75 -7.33 -14.47
CA SER A 115 3.52 -7.69 -15.87
C SER A 115 2.82 -6.56 -16.63
N VAL A 116 1.73 -6.05 -16.06
CA VAL A 116 0.98 -4.92 -16.63
C VAL A 116 1.85 -3.67 -16.74
N LEU A 117 2.67 -3.37 -15.73
CA LEU A 117 3.58 -2.21 -15.78
C LEU A 117 4.64 -2.36 -16.88
N ARG A 118 5.26 -3.54 -17.03
CA ARG A 118 6.21 -3.82 -18.11
C ARG A 118 5.55 -3.73 -19.48
N ASN A 119 4.35 -4.28 -19.61
CA ASN A 119 3.62 -4.26 -20.88
C ASN A 119 3.20 -2.82 -21.25
N ALA A 120 2.76 -2.02 -20.29
CA ALA A 120 2.43 -0.61 -20.52
C ALA A 120 3.65 0.24 -20.93
N ASP A 121 4.85 -0.11 -20.45
CA ASP A 121 6.10 0.55 -20.83
C ASP A 121 6.47 0.29 -22.31
N ILE A 122 6.18 -0.92 -22.81
CA ILE A 122 6.49 -1.35 -24.17
C ILE A 122 5.36 -1.00 -25.16
N ASN A 123 4.11 -1.18 -24.74
CA ASN A 123 2.91 -1.19 -25.57
C ASN A 123 1.81 -0.26 -24.99
N LEU A 124 2.15 1.00 -24.71
CA LEU A 124 1.27 1.93 -23.99
C LEU A 124 -0.16 2.03 -24.54
N ASP A 125 -0.32 1.92 -25.86
CA ASP A 125 -1.63 2.05 -26.52
C ASP A 125 -2.46 0.76 -26.47
N THR A 126 -1.83 -0.41 -26.34
CA THR A 126 -2.50 -1.71 -26.50
C THR A 126 -2.34 -2.65 -25.31
N TYR A 127 -1.59 -2.28 -24.26
CA TYR A 127 -1.32 -3.16 -23.12
C TYR A 127 -2.57 -3.64 -22.37
N ARG A 128 -3.69 -2.93 -22.52
CA ARG A 128 -4.99 -3.32 -21.94
C ARG A 128 -5.70 -4.39 -22.76
N ASP A 129 -5.41 -4.47 -24.05
CA ASP A 129 -6.07 -5.37 -25.01
C ASP A 129 -5.18 -6.55 -25.41
N SER A 130 -3.87 -6.47 -25.15
CA SER A 130 -2.88 -7.48 -25.49
C SER A 130 -1.96 -7.72 -24.30
N TYR A 131 -2.04 -8.91 -23.71
CA TYR A 131 -1.29 -9.33 -22.52
C TYR A 131 -0.93 -10.82 -22.61
N ASP A 132 0.18 -11.21 -21.97
CA ASP A 132 0.69 -12.59 -21.90
C ASP A 132 0.91 -12.99 -20.44
N ASP A 133 -0.17 -12.99 -19.67
CA ASP A 133 -0.21 -13.26 -18.23
C ASP A 133 -1.21 -14.38 -17.87
N SER A 134 -1.45 -15.30 -18.81
CA SER A 134 -2.46 -16.36 -18.69
C SER A 134 -2.28 -17.27 -17.46
N GLU A 135 -1.04 -17.53 -17.05
CA GLU A 135 -0.75 -18.35 -15.85
C GLU A 135 -1.23 -17.64 -14.57
N MET A 136 -0.89 -16.36 -14.41
CA MET A 136 -1.33 -15.55 -13.26
C MET A 136 -2.85 -15.34 -13.28
N LEU A 137 -3.46 -15.19 -14.45
CA LEU A 137 -4.93 -15.11 -14.58
C LEU A 137 -5.60 -16.42 -14.15
N GLN A 138 -5.03 -17.57 -14.49
CA GLN A 138 -5.54 -18.86 -14.05
C GLN A 138 -5.49 -18.98 -12.52
N GLU A 139 -4.38 -18.59 -11.89
CA GLU A 139 -4.29 -18.54 -10.42
C GLU A 139 -5.31 -17.57 -9.81
N ALA A 140 -5.47 -16.39 -10.42
CA ALA A 140 -6.46 -15.41 -9.99
C ALA A 140 -7.89 -15.99 -10.01
N TYR A 141 -8.27 -16.73 -11.05
CA TYR A 141 -9.60 -17.34 -11.15
C TYR A 141 -9.84 -18.46 -10.12
N GLN A 142 -8.79 -19.13 -9.67
CA GLN A 142 -8.89 -20.13 -8.59
C GLN A 142 -8.87 -19.50 -7.19
N SER A 143 -8.53 -18.21 -7.09
CA SER A 143 -8.51 -17.47 -5.83
C SER A 143 -9.92 -17.29 -5.25
N PRO A 144 -10.10 -17.36 -3.91
CA PRO A 144 -11.38 -17.08 -3.26
C PRO A 144 -11.99 -15.71 -3.62
N HIS A 145 -11.16 -14.77 -4.05
CA HIS A 145 -11.61 -13.43 -4.48
C HIS A 145 -12.40 -13.44 -5.79
N PHE A 146 -12.13 -14.41 -6.67
CA PHE A 146 -12.73 -14.49 -8.01
C PHE A 146 -13.43 -15.83 -8.28
N ALA A 147 -13.33 -16.81 -7.37
CA ALA A 147 -13.96 -18.13 -7.51
C ALA A 147 -15.50 -18.11 -7.66
N HIS A 148 -16.15 -16.96 -7.39
CA HIS A 148 -17.59 -16.74 -7.63
C HIS A 148 -17.90 -16.12 -9.01
N LEU A 149 -16.89 -15.70 -9.76
CA LEU A 149 -17.00 -15.13 -11.09
C LEU A 149 -16.64 -16.25 -12.08
N GLY A 150 -17.62 -16.70 -12.86
CA GLY A 150 -17.40 -17.72 -13.87
C GLY A 150 -16.45 -17.21 -14.97
N PRO A 151 -15.83 -18.12 -15.75
CA PRO A 151 -14.95 -17.74 -16.86
C PRO A 151 -15.64 -16.91 -17.95
N GLU A 152 -16.98 -16.81 -17.97
CA GLU A 152 -17.76 -15.99 -18.92
C GLU A 152 -18.03 -14.55 -18.44
N THR A 153 -17.47 -14.12 -17.31
CA THR A 153 -17.82 -12.80 -16.73
C THR A 153 -16.95 -11.63 -17.21
N PHE A 154 -15.97 -11.86 -18.09
CA PHE A 154 -15.06 -10.83 -18.63
C PHE A 154 -14.77 -11.05 -20.12
#